data_AF-A0A966TUP7-F1
#
_entry.id   AF-A0A966TUP7-F1
#
_cell.length_a   1.000
_cell.length_b   1.000
_cell.length_c   1.000
_cell.angle_alpha   90.00
_cell.angle_beta   90.00
_cell.angle_gamma   90.00
#
_symmetry.space_group_name_H-M   'P 1'
#
loop_
_entity.id
_entity.type
_entity.pdbx_description
1 polymer ?
#
loop_
_entity_poly.entity_id
_entity_poly.type
_entity_poly.pdbx_seq_one_letter_code
_entity_poly.pdbx_strand_id
1 'polypeptide(L)' 'HMGLESIFVLTTRTMHWFLKRGFVQVPIDWLPQARLRKYSPDRKSVVLVKKLPAN' A
#
# COMPACT_ATOMS: atom_id res chain seq x y z
N HIS A 1 4.56 -23.22 -2.71
CA HIS A 1 4.03 -22.24 -1.74
C HIS A 1 3.91 -20.88 -2.42
N MET A 2 2.73 -20.27 -2.48
CA MET A 2 2.56 -18.89 -2.98
C MET A 2 2.79 -17.93 -1.81
N GLY A 3 3.96 -17.30 -1.76
CA GLY A 3 4.30 -16.28 -0.77
C GLY A 3 3.63 -14.94 -1.07
N LEU A 4 3.65 -14.03 -0.08
CA LEU A 4 3.24 -12.64 -0.30
C LEU A 4 4.36 -11.89 -1.03
N GLU A 5 4.04 -11.23 -2.14
CA GLU A 5 5.03 -10.47 -2.92
C GLU A 5 5.13 -9.00 -2.47
N SER A 6 4.09 -8.46 -1.85
CA SER A 6 4.02 -7.03 -1.49
C SER A 6 3.05 -6.74 -0.35
N ILE A 7 3.38 -5.69 0.41
CA ILE A 7 2.55 -5.13 1.48
C ILE A 7 2.03 -3.76 1.04
N PHE A 8 0.72 -3.56 1.17
CA PHE A 8 0.06 -2.28 0.91
C PHE A 8 -0.40 -1.64 2.22
N VAL A 9 -0.24 -0.31 2.34
CA VAL A 9 -0.69 0.50 3.47
C VAL A 9 -1.54 1.65 2.94
N LEU A 10 -2.71 1.86 3.55
CA LEU A 10 -3.52 3.06 3.34
C LEU A 10 -3.41 3.93 4.58
N THR A 11 -2.90 5.15 4.43
CA THR A 11 -2.78 6.06 5.58
C THR A 11 -3.14 7.49 5.21
N THR A 12 -3.73 8.20 6.17
CA THR A 12 -4.01 9.64 6.09
C THR A 12 -2.95 10.47 6.81
N ARG A 13 -2.09 9.83 7.62
CA ARG A 13 -1.07 10.47 8.47
C ARG A 13 0.24 9.67 8.46
N THR A 14 1.35 10.30 8.84
CA THR A 14 2.63 9.62 9.12
C THR A 14 3.26 8.90 7.91
N MET A 15 3.11 9.44 6.69
CA MET A 15 3.74 8.86 5.48
C MET A 15 5.26 8.71 5.60
N HIS A 16 5.93 9.72 6.17
CA HIS A 16 7.39 9.79 6.21
C HIS A 16 8.04 8.60 6.94
N TRP A 17 7.40 8.05 7.97
CA TRP A 17 7.89 6.87 8.68
C TRP A 17 7.90 5.63 7.79
N PHE A 18 6.87 5.46 6.96
CA PHE A 18 6.78 4.35 6.01
C PHE A 18 7.82 4.47 4.90
N LEU A 19 8.03 5.68 4.37
CA LEU A 19 9.05 5.93 3.36
C LEU A 19 10.45 5.52 3.86
N LYS A 20 10.79 5.86 5.10
CA LYS A 20 12.05 5.43 5.76
C LYS A 20 12.20 3.91 5.88
N ARG A 21 11.09 3.16 5.89
CA ARG A 21 11.11 1.69 5.96
C ARG A 21 11.06 1.01 4.60
N GLY A 22 11.24 1.77 3.53
CA GLY A 22 11.28 1.27 2.16
C GLY A 22 9.90 1.07 1.53
N PHE A 23 8.87 1.75 2.05
CA PHE A 23 7.62 1.88 1.31
C PHE A 23 7.74 3.02 0.30
N VAL A 24 7.01 2.92 -0.81
CA VAL A 24 6.90 3.97 -1.82
C VAL A 24 5.43 4.32 -2.02
N GLN A 25 5.14 5.60 -2.28
CA GLN A 25 3.79 6.03 -2.62
C GLN A 25 3.44 5.60 -4.04
N VAL A 26 2.25 5.05 -4.22
CA VAL A 26 1.74 4.63 -5.52
C VAL A 26 0.32 5.15 -5.75
N PRO A 27 -0.11 5.24 -7.01
CA PRO A 27 -1.51 5.47 -7.36
C PRO A 27 -2.43 4.40 -6.76
N ILE A 28 -3.70 4.75 -6.58
CA ILE A 28 -4.66 3.85 -5.92
C ILE A 28 -5.05 2.62 -6.75
N ASP A 29 -4.96 2.75 -8.08
CA ASP A 29 -5.16 1.67 -9.06
C ASP A 29 -4.18 0.50 -8.90
N TRP A 30 -3.09 0.68 -8.13
CA TRP A 30 -2.20 -0.42 -7.74
C TRP A 30 -2.79 -1.35 -6.69
N LEU A 31 -3.86 -0.96 -6.00
CA LEU A 31 -4.52 -1.86 -5.05
C LEU A 31 -5.11 -3.05 -5.80
N PRO A 32 -5.01 -4.28 -5.25
CA PRO A 32 -5.72 -5.42 -5.79
C PRO A 32 -7.22 -5.10 -5.92
N GLN A 33 -7.86 -5.53 -7.01
CA GLN A 33 -9.26 -5.22 -7.33
C GLN A 33 -10.23 -5.48 -6.16
N ALA A 34 -9.99 -6.53 -5.38
CA ALA A 34 -10.77 -6.85 -4.19
C ALA A 34 -10.67 -5.79 -3.07
N ARG A 35 -9.54 -5.11 -2.94
CA ARG A 35 -9.33 -4.00 -1.99
C ARG A 35 -9.75 -2.64 -2.56
N LEU A 36 -9.56 -2.41 -3.87
CA LEU A 36 -9.99 -1.17 -4.53
C LEU A 36 -11.50 -0.94 -4.35
N ARG A 37 -12.32 -1.99 -4.47
CA ARG A 37 -13.78 -1.91 -4.24
C ARG A 37 -14.18 -1.48 -2.82
N LYS A 38 -13.32 -1.68 -1.83
CA LYS A 38 -13.55 -1.31 -0.42
C LYS A 38 -12.89 0.02 -0.05
N TYR A 39 -12.20 0.66 -0.99
CA TYR A 39 -11.59 1.95 -0.74
C TYR A 39 -12.67 3.03 -0.62
N SER A 40 -12.49 3.90 0.38
CA SER A 40 -13.40 4.99 0.67
C SER A 40 -12.69 6.33 0.35
N PRO A 41 -13.07 7.02 -0.73
CA PRO A 41 -12.42 8.26 -1.17
C PRO A 41 -12.52 9.41 -0.15
N ASP A 42 -13.55 9.42 0.69
CA ASP A 42 -13.78 10.42 1.75
C ASP A 42 -12.62 10.48 2.76
N ARG A 43 -11.97 9.34 3.01
CA ARG A 43 -10.86 9.27 3.97
C ARG A 43 -9.60 9.93 3.43
N LYS A 44 -9.50 10.17 2.12
CA LYS A 44 -8.33 10.77 1.45
C LYS A 44 -7.00 10.08 1.82
N SER A 45 -7.03 8.76 2.02
CA SER A 45 -5.83 7.98 2.35
C SER A 45 -4.92 7.88 1.12
N VAL A 46 -3.61 8.00 1.32
CA VAL A 46 -2.64 7.66 0.29
C VAL A 46 -2.34 6.16 0.32
N VAL A 47 -1.95 5.59 -0.83
CA VAL A 47 -1.50 4.21 -0.92
C VAL A 47 0.02 4.16 -0.94
N LEU A 48 0.58 3.34 -0.05
CA LEU A 48 2.01 3.02 -0.01
C LEU A 48 2.20 1.52 -0.23
N VAL A 49 3.26 1.13 -0.94
CA VAL A 49 3.60 -0.27 -1.19
C VAL A 49 5.05 -0.57 -0.81
N LYS A 50 5.31 -1.77 -0.29
CA LYS A 50 6.65 -2.33 -0.10
C LYS A 50 6.71 -3.73 -0.70
N LYS A 51 7.64 -3.97 -1.61
CA LYS A 51 7.92 -5.30 -2.14
C LYS A 51 8.63 -6.15 -1.08
N LEU A 52 8.25 -7.42 -0.99
CA LEU A 52 8.90 -8.37 -0.12
C LEU A 52 10.06 -9.05 -0.87
N PRO A 53 11.17 -9.37 -0.17
CA PRO A 53 12.21 -10.19 -0.77
C PRO A 53 11.62 -11.55 -1.16
N ALA A 54 12.08 -12.10 -2.28
CA ALA A 54 11.76 -13.47 -2.64
C ALA A 54 12.37 -14.41 -1.59
N ASN A 55 11.59 -15.40 -1.15
CA ASN A 55 12.06 -16.49 -0.28
C ASN A 55 12.78 -17.55 -1.10
#